data_AF-W4LI24-F1
#
_entry.id   AF-W4LI24-F1
#
_cell.length_a   1.000
_cell.length_b   1.000
_cell.length_c   1.000
_cell.angle_alpha   90.00
_cell.angle_beta   90.00
_cell.angle_gamma   90.00
#
_symmetry.space_group_name_H-M   'P 1'
#
loop_
_entity.id
_entity.type
_entity.pdbx_description
1 polymer ?
#
loop_
_entity_poly.entity_id
_entity_poly.type
_entity_poly.pdbx_seq_one_letter_code
_entity_poly.pdbx_strand_id
1 'polypeptide(L)'
;MVTRLILTMIGIGLLVVPVAAGTIGENVGKLGLSPEKLAEFGEFLYNTEGANTCLKCHGKGGVGGDQAGAANLQKPKTWVSYQALGGDEALAANKEEFLAKMEAALHFLINKGGTTWNQRFEKTHKGIAYEWAGVKNADGKEVDKYDSMMKGVTTGPMKKKLRELKKQLEADGKKLKSKEVAEVAAVAAFEYVKSFDSDGVFK
;
A
#
# COMPACT_ATOMS: atom_id res chain seq x y z
N MET A 1 11.95 70.29 -7.48
CA MET A 1 13.09 69.34 -7.43
C MET A 1 12.54 67.94 -7.26
N VAL A 2 13.17 67.00 -7.94
CA VAL A 2 12.62 65.72 -8.43
C VAL A 2 12.28 64.69 -7.32
N THR A 3 11.08 64.14 -7.43
CA THR A 3 10.54 62.95 -6.78
C THR A 3 11.32 61.69 -7.16
N ARG A 4 11.73 60.86 -6.21
CA ARG A 4 12.16 59.47 -6.46
C ARG A 4 11.43 58.53 -5.50
N LEU A 5 10.31 57.96 -5.98
CA LEU A 5 9.76 56.73 -5.43
C LEU A 5 10.56 55.56 -6.04
N ILE A 6 11.19 54.76 -5.18
CA ILE A 6 11.79 53.48 -5.58
C ILE A 6 10.64 52.46 -5.60
N LEU A 7 10.25 52.05 -6.81
CA LEU A 7 9.29 50.99 -7.04
C LEU A 7 10.03 49.64 -6.95
N THR A 8 9.98 48.98 -5.80
CA THR A 8 10.49 47.61 -5.67
C THR A 8 9.46 46.66 -6.29
N MET A 9 9.69 46.26 -7.54
CA MET A 9 8.95 45.16 -8.15
C MET A 9 9.36 43.85 -7.49
N ILE A 10 8.54 43.35 -6.56
CA ILE A 10 8.61 41.97 -6.09
C ILE A 10 8.05 41.10 -7.21
N GLY A 11 8.94 40.51 -7.99
CA GLY A 11 8.59 39.48 -8.95
C GLY A 11 7.98 38.29 -8.21
N ILE A 12 6.68 38.09 -8.37
CA ILE A 12 5.99 36.86 -7.97
C ILE A 12 6.48 35.78 -8.94
N GLY A 13 7.59 35.12 -8.59
CA GLY A 13 7.97 33.88 -9.22
C GLY A 13 6.85 32.88 -8.97
N LEU A 14 6.19 32.42 -10.04
CA LEU A 14 5.40 31.19 -9.99
C LEU A 14 6.33 30.07 -9.54
N LEU A 15 6.36 29.81 -8.23
CA LEU A 15 6.82 28.54 -7.69
C LEU A 15 5.84 27.50 -8.24
N VAL A 16 6.25 26.83 -9.31
CA VAL A 16 5.65 25.56 -9.71
C VAL A 16 6.02 24.58 -8.60
N VAL A 17 5.19 24.55 -7.55
CA VAL A 17 5.29 23.54 -6.51
C VAL A 17 5.08 22.21 -7.23
N PRO A 18 6.03 21.26 -7.18
CA PRO A 18 5.77 19.93 -7.72
C PRO A 18 4.56 19.39 -6.97
N VAL A 19 3.45 19.18 -7.68
CA VAL A 19 2.28 18.50 -7.15
C VAL A 19 2.79 17.16 -6.62
N ALA A 20 2.80 17.00 -5.30
CA ALA A 20 3.18 15.74 -4.68
C ALA A 20 2.33 14.65 -5.34
N ALA A 21 2.99 13.65 -5.95
CA ALA A 21 2.26 12.51 -6.46
C ALA A 21 1.50 11.90 -5.28
N GLY A 22 0.18 11.84 -5.39
CA GLY A 22 -0.67 11.29 -4.33
C GLY A 22 -0.27 9.85 -4.00
N THR A 23 -0.66 9.38 -2.82
CA THR A 23 -0.47 7.99 -2.43
C THR A 23 -1.13 7.05 -3.44
N ILE A 24 -0.74 5.77 -3.43
CA ILE A 24 -1.37 4.76 -4.30
C ILE A 24 -2.90 4.75 -4.12
N GLY A 25 -3.36 4.85 -2.87
CA GLY A 25 -4.79 4.93 -2.55
C GLY A 25 -5.46 6.16 -3.16
N GLU A 26 -4.86 7.35 -3.03
CA GLU A 26 -5.39 8.59 -3.63
C GLU A 26 -5.45 8.53 -5.16
N ASN A 27 -4.45 7.93 -5.81
CA ASN A 27 -4.42 7.79 -7.26
C ASN A 27 -5.53 6.85 -7.75
N VAL A 28 -5.76 5.74 -7.04
CA VAL A 28 -6.84 4.80 -7.35
C VAL A 28 -8.20 5.38 -7.01
N GLY A 29 -8.34 6.14 -5.91
CA GLY A 29 -9.59 6.78 -5.50
C GLY A 29 -10.15 7.74 -6.57
N LYS A 30 -9.28 8.45 -7.30
CA LYS A 30 -9.66 9.31 -8.43
C LYS A 30 -10.32 8.55 -9.59
N LEU A 31 -10.17 7.23 -9.65
CA LEU A 31 -10.80 6.40 -10.68
C LEU A 31 -12.29 6.16 -10.39
N GLY A 32 -12.75 6.38 -9.15
CA GLY A 32 -14.15 6.20 -8.76
C GLY A 32 -14.63 4.75 -8.83
N LEU A 33 -13.75 3.78 -8.55
CA LEU A 33 -14.13 2.38 -8.39
C LEU A 33 -14.76 2.19 -6.99
N SER A 34 -15.88 1.48 -6.89
CA SER A 34 -16.51 1.21 -5.59
C SER A 34 -15.68 0.21 -4.76
N PRO A 35 -15.82 0.21 -3.42
CA PRO A 35 -15.17 -0.78 -2.55
C PRO A 35 -15.51 -2.22 -2.94
N GLU A 36 -16.77 -2.49 -3.31
CA GLU A 36 -17.21 -3.82 -3.73
C GLU A 36 -16.47 -4.27 -4.99
N LYS A 37 -16.32 -3.36 -5.96
CA LYS A 37 -15.58 -3.65 -7.20
C LYS A 37 -14.10 -3.90 -6.94
N LEU A 38 -13.50 -3.13 -6.03
CA LEU A 38 -12.12 -3.34 -5.60
C LEU A 38 -11.96 -4.68 -4.89
N ALA A 39 -12.92 -5.08 -4.05
CA ALA A 39 -12.92 -6.39 -3.40
C ALA A 39 -13.03 -7.54 -4.40
N GLU A 40 -13.90 -7.46 -5.42
CA GLU A 40 -14.00 -8.45 -6.51
C GLU A 40 -12.66 -8.61 -7.25
N PHE A 41 -12.03 -7.51 -7.63
CA PHE A 41 -10.71 -7.53 -8.26
C PHE A 41 -9.65 -8.07 -7.31
N GLY A 42 -9.76 -7.76 -6.02
CA GLY A 42 -8.87 -8.24 -4.98
C GLY A 42 -8.93 -9.75 -4.82
N GLU A 43 -10.13 -10.32 -4.78
CA GLU A 43 -10.35 -11.77 -4.72
C GLU A 43 -9.75 -12.46 -5.95
N PHE A 44 -10.03 -11.92 -7.14
CA PHE A 44 -9.50 -12.41 -8.40
C PHE A 44 -7.96 -12.42 -8.43
N LEU A 45 -7.31 -11.38 -7.89
CA LEU A 45 -5.85 -11.28 -7.81
C LEU A 45 -5.29 -12.20 -6.74
N TYR A 46 -5.87 -12.19 -5.54
CA TYR A 46 -5.39 -12.92 -4.38
C TYR A 46 -5.34 -14.42 -4.67
N ASN A 47 -6.41 -14.97 -5.25
CA ASN A 47 -6.58 -16.38 -5.57
C ASN A 47 -5.77 -16.84 -6.80
N THR A 48 -4.81 -16.05 -7.26
CA THR A 48 -3.90 -16.46 -8.34
C THR A 48 -2.99 -17.58 -7.86
N GLU A 49 -3.04 -18.71 -8.55
CA GLU A 49 -2.11 -19.82 -8.30
C GLU A 49 -0.70 -19.53 -8.85
N GLY A 50 0.30 -20.12 -8.20
CA GLY A 50 1.70 -20.05 -8.63
C GLY A 50 2.65 -19.78 -7.47
N ALA A 51 3.94 -19.96 -7.71
CA ALA A 51 4.96 -19.54 -6.75
C ALA A 51 4.91 -18.01 -6.58
N ASN A 52 5.23 -17.50 -5.39
CA ASN A 52 5.31 -16.03 -5.15
C ASN A 52 3.99 -15.26 -5.39
N THR A 53 2.84 -15.91 -5.18
CA THR A 53 1.50 -15.24 -5.19
C THR A 53 0.97 -15.07 -3.77
N CYS A 54 -0.02 -14.20 -3.60
CA CYS A 54 -0.69 -13.98 -2.31
C CYS A 54 -1.26 -15.28 -1.75
N LEU A 55 -2.01 -16.04 -2.57
CA LEU A 55 -2.56 -17.34 -2.20
C LEU A 55 -1.47 -18.33 -1.74
N LYS A 56 -0.34 -18.41 -2.45
CA LYS A 56 0.74 -19.34 -2.07
C LYS A 56 1.39 -18.94 -0.75
N CYS A 57 1.61 -17.65 -0.52
CA CYS A 57 2.27 -17.17 0.70
C CYS A 57 1.35 -17.22 1.92
N HIS A 58 0.08 -16.82 1.77
CA HIS A 58 -0.81 -16.60 2.89
C HIS A 58 -1.93 -17.63 2.99
N GLY A 59 -2.17 -18.47 1.98
CA GLY A 59 -3.22 -19.50 2.01
C GLY A 59 -4.62 -18.94 1.73
N LYS A 60 -5.60 -19.83 1.58
CA LYS A 60 -7.01 -19.42 1.36
C LYS A 60 -7.56 -18.83 2.66
N GLY A 61 -8.15 -17.64 2.60
CA GLY A 61 -8.68 -16.96 3.78
C GLY A 61 -7.62 -16.26 4.66
N GLY A 62 -6.40 -16.08 4.15
CA GLY A 62 -5.37 -15.26 4.80
C GLY A 62 -4.44 -15.98 5.78
N VAL A 63 -4.58 -17.29 5.96
CA VAL A 63 -3.70 -18.10 6.82
C VAL A 63 -3.40 -19.47 6.20
N GLY A 64 -2.28 -20.09 6.62
CA GLY A 64 -1.93 -21.48 6.25
C GLY A 64 -1.30 -21.62 4.86
N GLY A 65 -0.69 -20.56 4.33
CA GLY A 65 0.13 -20.64 3.12
C GLY A 65 1.47 -21.34 3.36
N ASP A 66 2.19 -21.58 2.26
CA ASP A 66 3.42 -22.38 2.26
C ASP A 66 4.69 -21.57 2.56
N GLN A 67 4.57 -20.24 2.64
CA GLN A 67 5.71 -19.37 2.92
C GLN A 67 5.91 -19.26 4.43
N ALA A 68 6.97 -19.89 4.92
CA ALA A 68 7.41 -19.71 6.31
C ALA A 68 7.63 -18.21 6.61
N GLY A 69 7.18 -17.79 7.79
CA GLY A 69 7.24 -16.39 8.24
C GLY A 69 6.21 -15.46 7.58
N ALA A 70 5.33 -15.96 6.71
CA ALA A 70 4.27 -15.13 6.14
C ALA A 70 3.31 -14.64 7.23
N ALA A 71 2.89 -13.37 7.12
CA ALA A 71 1.93 -12.79 8.04
C ALA A 71 0.60 -13.54 8.01
N ASN A 72 0.02 -13.78 9.19
CA ASN A 72 -1.37 -14.20 9.32
C ASN A 72 -2.26 -13.01 8.99
N LEU A 73 -2.88 -13.00 7.81
CA LEU A 73 -3.67 -11.87 7.34
C LEU A 73 -5.00 -11.71 8.10
N GLN A 74 -5.37 -12.68 8.94
CA GLN A 74 -6.53 -12.55 9.82
C GLN A 74 -6.24 -11.72 11.07
N LYS A 75 -4.95 -11.49 11.37
CA LYS A 75 -4.48 -10.86 12.61
C LYS A 75 -3.63 -9.62 12.34
N PRO A 76 -4.21 -8.49 11.87
CA PRO A 76 -3.45 -7.29 11.55
C PRO A 76 -2.58 -6.77 12.70
N LYS A 77 -3.01 -6.96 13.95
CA LYS A 77 -2.22 -6.52 15.12
C LYS A 77 -0.87 -7.23 15.25
N THR A 78 -0.70 -8.39 14.63
CA THR A 78 0.58 -9.12 14.61
C THR A 78 1.45 -8.76 13.43
N TRP A 79 1.03 -7.86 12.55
CA TRP A 79 1.81 -7.48 11.38
C TRP A 79 2.95 -6.54 11.77
N VAL A 80 4.11 -6.77 11.18
CA VAL A 80 5.31 -5.92 11.35
C VAL A 80 4.99 -4.45 11.10
N SER A 81 4.17 -4.15 10.10
CA SER A 81 3.77 -2.78 9.76
C SER A 81 2.84 -2.13 10.80
N TYR A 82 1.95 -2.91 11.43
CA TYR A 82 1.09 -2.43 12.52
C TYR A 82 1.93 -2.05 13.74
N GLN A 83 2.84 -2.94 14.13
CA GLN A 83 3.73 -2.75 15.26
C GLN A 83 4.68 -1.58 15.03
N ALA A 84 5.29 -1.49 13.83
CA ALA A 84 6.21 -0.42 13.49
C ALA A 84 5.55 0.97 13.46
N LEU A 85 4.23 1.05 13.30
CA LEU A 85 3.47 2.29 13.36
C LEU A 85 3.03 2.66 14.79
N GLY A 86 3.53 2.00 15.82
CA GLY A 86 3.19 2.25 17.23
C GLY A 86 1.98 1.45 17.74
N GLY A 87 1.42 0.56 16.91
CA GLY A 87 0.42 -0.42 17.31
C GLY A 87 -0.82 0.16 18.01
N ASP A 88 -1.28 -0.53 19.06
CA ASP A 88 -2.52 -0.19 19.79
C ASP A 88 -2.48 1.23 20.39
N GLU A 89 -1.31 1.71 20.83
CA GLU A 89 -1.17 3.06 21.39
C GLU A 89 -1.40 4.14 20.32
N ALA A 90 -0.77 3.99 19.16
CA ALA A 90 -0.95 4.91 18.04
C ALA A 90 -2.37 4.84 17.46
N LEU A 91 -2.93 3.63 17.35
CA LEU A 91 -4.32 3.41 16.93
C LEU A 91 -5.32 4.10 17.87
N ALA A 92 -5.11 4.00 19.19
CA ALA A 92 -5.97 4.64 20.19
C ALA A 92 -5.81 6.17 20.21
N ALA A 93 -4.59 6.67 20.00
CA ALA A 93 -4.31 8.10 19.98
C ALA A 93 -4.97 8.82 18.79
N ASN A 94 -4.92 8.22 17.60
CA ASN A 94 -5.58 8.76 16.40
C ASN A 94 -5.88 7.65 15.37
N LYS A 95 -7.07 7.05 15.45
CA LYS A 95 -7.48 5.95 14.55
C LYS A 95 -7.42 6.33 13.08
N GLU A 96 -7.90 7.52 12.71
CA GLU A 96 -7.96 7.95 11.31
C GLU A 96 -6.56 8.11 10.72
N GLU A 97 -5.66 8.80 11.43
CA GLU A 97 -4.28 8.99 10.97
C GLU A 97 -3.51 7.68 10.94
N PHE A 98 -3.69 6.81 11.95
CA PHE A 98 -3.07 5.50 11.99
C PHE A 98 -3.49 4.66 10.78
N LEU A 99 -4.80 4.58 10.51
CA LEU A 99 -5.32 3.84 9.37
C LEU A 99 -4.83 4.41 8.05
N ALA A 100 -4.82 5.74 7.88
CA ALA A 100 -4.30 6.36 6.66
C ALA A 100 -2.81 6.00 6.40
N LYS A 101 -1.96 6.01 7.44
CA LYS A 101 -0.57 5.58 7.34
C LYS A 101 -0.44 4.09 7.04
N MET A 102 -1.25 3.27 7.72
CA MET A 102 -1.28 1.82 7.55
C MET A 102 -1.71 1.43 6.12
N GLU A 103 -2.75 2.04 5.58
CA GLU A 103 -3.20 1.81 4.21
C GLU A 103 -2.16 2.26 3.18
N ALA A 104 -1.60 3.46 3.33
CA ALA A 104 -0.55 3.95 2.43
C ALA A 104 0.66 3.00 2.41
N ALA A 105 1.05 2.49 3.57
CA ALA A 105 2.07 1.48 3.71
C ALA A 105 1.71 0.18 3.00
N LEU A 106 0.55 -0.41 3.30
CA LEU A 106 0.16 -1.71 2.74
C LEU A 106 -0.02 -1.64 1.24
N HIS A 107 -0.60 -0.56 0.71
CA HIS A 107 -0.70 -0.36 -0.73
C HIS A 107 0.68 -0.35 -1.40
N PHE A 108 1.68 0.33 -0.80
CA PHE A 108 3.03 0.33 -1.37
C PHE A 108 3.70 -1.04 -1.26
N LEU A 109 3.58 -1.68 -0.11
CA LEU A 109 4.15 -2.97 0.17
C LEU A 109 3.56 -4.06 -0.75
N ILE A 110 2.24 -4.07 -0.93
CA ILE A 110 1.56 -4.98 -1.86
C ILE A 110 1.96 -4.66 -3.30
N ASN A 111 2.10 -3.39 -3.68
CA ASN A 111 2.54 -3.02 -5.03
C ASN A 111 3.98 -3.48 -5.32
N LYS A 112 4.91 -3.28 -4.38
CA LYS A 112 6.36 -3.34 -4.65
C LYS A 112 7.15 -4.45 -3.92
N GLY A 113 6.54 -5.09 -2.94
CA GLY A 113 7.20 -6.07 -2.07
C GLY A 113 8.16 -5.46 -1.05
N GLY A 114 8.65 -6.30 -0.15
CA GLY A 114 9.49 -5.91 1.00
C GLY A 114 10.89 -5.44 0.63
N THR A 115 11.50 -5.96 -0.43
CA THR A 115 12.81 -5.46 -0.89
C THR A 115 12.72 -4.00 -1.33
N THR A 116 11.72 -3.66 -2.14
CA THR A 116 11.54 -2.29 -2.59
C THR A 116 11.11 -1.38 -1.45
N TRP A 117 10.27 -1.89 -0.53
CA TRP A 117 9.89 -1.20 0.70
C TRP A 117 11.13 -0.70 1.44
N ASN A 118 12.02 -1.60 1.81
CA ASN A 118 13.22 -1.31 2.60
C ASN A 118 14.16 -0.30 1.90
N GLN A 119 14.12 -0.18 0.57
CA GLN A 119 15.01 0.70 -0.18
C GLN A 119 14.41 2.08 -0.53
N ARG A 120 13.08 2.15 -0.66
CA ARG A 120 12.39 3.30 -1.28
C ARG A 120 11.30 3.91 -0.44
N PHE A 121 10.64 3.15 0.45
CA PHE A 121 9.40 3.61 1.08
C PHE A 121 9.60 4.92 1.85
N GLU A 122 10.55 4.96 2.79
CA GLU A 122 10.84 6.16 3.59
C GLU A 122 11.25 7.36 2.74
N LYS A 123 12.00 7.12 1.65
CA LYS A 123 12.42 8.17 0.71
C LYS A 123 11.24 8.82 -0.01
N THR A 124 10.19 8.05 -0.30
CA THR A 124 9.01 8.51 -1.03
C THR A 124 7.81 8.85 -0.13
N HIS A 125 7.86 8.51 1.16
CA HIS A 125 6.77 8.74 2.12
C HIS A 125 7.32 9.34 3.43
N LYS A 126 7.98 10.49 3.34
CA LYS A 126 8.60 11.18 4.49
C LYS A 126 7.63 11.54 5.63
N GLY A 127 6.32 11.51 5.38
CA GLY A 127 5.28 11.77 6.39
C GLY A 127 4.86 10.55 7.21
N ILE A 128 5.46 9.39 6.98
CA ILE A 128 5.14 8.15 7.68
C ILE A 128 6.34 7.77 8.57
N ALA A 129 6.16 7.84 9.88
CA ALA A 129 7.18 7.52 10.87
C ALA A 129 7.07 6.05 11.29
N TYR A 130 8.13 5.27 11.08
CA TYR A 130 8.22 3.86 11.49
C TYR A 130 9.23 3.72 12.62
N GLU A 131 8.78 3.17 13.74
CA GLU A 131 9.61 2.85 14.89
C GLU A 131 9.85 1.34 14.92
N TRP A 132 11.04 0.92 14.48
CA TRP A 132 11.40 -0.50 14.39
C TRP A 132 11.78 -1.12 15.74
N ALA A 133 12.00 -0.31 16.77
CA ALA A 133 12.39 -0.79 18.10
C ALA A 133 11.32 -1.71 18.69
N GLY A 134 11.71 -2.95 19.03
CA GLY A 134 10.80 -3.93 19.63
C GLY A 134 9.79 -4.57 18.67
N VAL A 135 9.83 -4.24 17.36
CA VAL A 135 8.96 -4.85 16.34
C VAL A 135 9.38 -6.30 16.10
N LYS A 136 8.40 -7.21 16.03
CA LYS A 136 8.64 -8.64 15.84
C LYS A 136 7.99 -9.16 14.57
N ASN A 137 8.67 -10.06 13.86
CA ASN A 137 8.08 -10.76 12.72
C ASN A 137 7.13 -11.88 13.17
N ALA A 138 6.54 -12.60 12.20
CA ALA A 138 5.63 -13.71 12.47
C ALA A 138 6.25 -14.86 13.28
N ASP A 139 7.58 -14.98 13.29
CA ASP A 139 8.32 -15.99 14.08
C ASP A 139 8.70 -15.47 15.48
N GLY A 140 8.23 -14.28 15.86
CA GLY A 140 8.50 -13.65 17.16
C GLY A 140 9.91 -13.07 17.29
N LYS A 141 10.67 -12.96 16.19
CA LYS A 141 12.03 -12.40 16.18
C LYS A 141 11.98 -10.89 15.97
N GLU A 142 12.79 -10.15 16.70
CA GLU A 142 12.95 -8.71 16.48
C GLU A 142 13.49 -8.42 15.08
N VAL A 143 12.99 -7.36 14.46
CA VAL A 143 13.38 -6.95 13.10
C VAL A 143 13.70 -5.47 13.02
N ASP A 144 14.68 -5.15 12.17
CA ASP A 144 15.11 -3.77 11.86
C ASP A 144 14.55 -3.25 10.53
N LYS A 145 13.80 -4.09 9.81
CA LYS A 145 13.25 -3.83 8.47
C LYS A 145 12.13 -4.80 8.13
N TYR A 146 11.44 -4.53 7.02
CA TYR A 146 10.37 -5.40 6.54
C TYR A 146 10.90 -6.68 5.87
N ASP A 147 10.10 -7.75 5.88
CA ASP A 147 10.43 -9.03 5.25
C ASP A 147 10.68 -8.90 3.74
N SER A 148 11.93 -9.11 3.32
CA SER A 148 12.37 -9.06 1.92
C SER A 148 11.81 -10.22 1.07
N MET A 149 11.26 -11.25 1.69
CA MET A 149 10.61 -12.36 0.99
C MET A 149 9.23 -11.98 0.45
N MET A 150 8.59 -10.92 0.95
CA MET A 150 7.35 -10.42 0.37
C MET A 150 7.59 -9.87 -1.05
N LYS A 151 6.96 -10.47 -2.06
CA LYS A 151 7.26 -10.19 -3.48
C LYS A 151 6.38 -9.12 -4.15
N GLY A 152 5.21 -8.83 -3.58
CA GLY A 152 4.23 -7.89 -4.15
C GLY A 152 3.50 -8.39 -5.40
N VAL A 153 2.58 -7.58 -5.96
CA VAL A 153 1.71 -7.95 -7.10
C VAL A 153 2.37 -7.81 -8.46
N THR A 154 3.59 -7.29 -8.53
CA THR A 154 4.33 -7.12 -9.80
C THR A 154 5.20 -8.32 -10.18
N THR A 155 5.07 -9.45 -9.48
CA THR A 155 5.84 -10.68 -9.77
C THR A 155 5.49 -11.30 -11.12
N GLY A 156 6.38 -12.15 -11.63
CA GLY A 156 6.20 -12.87 -12.89
C GLY A 156 4.83 -13.54 -13.03
N PRO A 157 4.40 -14.37 -12.06
CA PRO A 157 3.10 -15.07 -12.10
C PRO A 157 1.89 -14.13 -12.14
N MET A 158 1.99 -12.97 -11.51
CA MET A 158 0.91 -11.96 -11.51
C MET A 158 0.78 -11.21 -12.85
N LYS A 159 1.80 -11.22 -13.72
CA LYS A 159 1.77 -10.47 -14.99
C LYS A 159 0.58 -10.82 -15.89
N LYS A 160 0.20 -12.10 -15.95
CA LYS A 160 -0.97 -12.53 -16.74
C LYS A 160 -2.25 -11.94 -16.14
N LYS A 161 -2.39 -12.02 -14.82
CA LYS A 161 -3.55 -11.49 -14.09
C LYS A 161 -3.65 -9.98 -14.15
N LEU A 162 -2.55 -9.25 -14.10
CA LEU A 162 -2.55 -7.80 -14.32
C LEU A 162 -3.01 -7.43 -15.74
N ARG A 163 -2.69 -8.23 -16.76
CA ARG A 163 -3.22 -8.01 -18.11
C ARG A 163 -4.71 -8.29 -18.21
N GLU A 164 -5.20 -9.31 -17.51
CA GLU A 164 -6.64 -9.61 -17.41
C GLU A 164 -7.40 -8.51 -16.68
N LEU A 165 -6.87 -8.03 -15.54
CA LEU A 165 -7.41 -6.88 -14.81
C LEU A 165 -7.45 -5.63 -15.68
N LYS A 166 -6.37 -5.36 -16.42
CA LYS A 166 -6.33 -4.23 -17.35
C LYS A 166 -7.48 -4.27 -18.36
N LYS A 167 -7.77 -5.44 -18.93
CA LYS A 167 -8.89 -5.61 -19.88
C LYS A 167 -10.25 -5.37 -19.23
N GLN A 168 -10.44 -5.81 -17.97
CA GLN A 168 -11.66 -5.54 -17.22
C GLN A 168 -11.84 -4.04 -16.97
N LEU A 169 -10.79 -3.36 -16.52
CA LEU A 169 -10.79 -1.91 -16.32
C LEU A 169 -11.06 -1.15 -17.63
N GLU A 170 -10.50 -1.59 -18.76
CA GLU A 170 -10.78 -1.00 -20.08
C GLU A 170 -12.23 -1.18 -20.51
N ALA A 171 -12.85 -2.34 -20.23
CA ALA A 171 -14.27 -2.58 -20.46
C ALA A 171 -15.16 -1.65 -19.62
N ASP A 172 -14.72 -1.29 -18.41
CA ASP A 172 -15.35 -0.31 -17.53
C ASP A 172 -15.01 1.16 -17.91
N GLY A 173 -14.37 1.38 -19.07
CA GLY A 173 -14.02 2.71 -19.57
C GLY A 173 -12.76 3.33 -18.96
N LYS A 174 -12.00 2.60 -18.13
CA LYS A 174 -10.78 3.04 -17.45
C LYS A 174 -9.53 2.58 -18.19
N LYS A 175 -9.02 3.41 -19.11
CA LYS A 175 -7.79 3.12 -19.86
C LYS A 175 -6.54 3.51 -19.05
N LEU A 176 -5.89 2.52 -18.45
CA LEU A 176 -4.74 2.72 -17.55
C LEU A 176 -3.42 2.19 -18.12
N LYS A 177 -2.31 2.83 -17.75
CA LYS A 177 -0.95 2.33 -17.98
C LYS A 177 -0.64 1.18 -17.02
N SER A 178 0.33 0.34 -17.36
CA SER A 178 0.69 -0.83 -16.54
C SER A 178 1.06 -0.50 -15.09
N LYS A 179 1.64 0.68 -14.85
CA LYS A 179 1.94 1.16 -13.49
C LYS A 179 0.66 1.41 -12.69
N GLU A 180 -0.31 2.09 -13.28
CA GLU A 180 -1.61 2.40 -12.66
C GLU A 180 -2.43 1.13 -12.42
N VAL A 181 -2.36 0.14 -13.33
CA VAL A 181 -2.98 -1.18 -13.12
C VAL A 181 -2.38 -1.90 -11.91
N ALA A 182 -1.06 -1.81 -11.69
CA ALA A 182 -0.43 -2.39 -10.51
C ALA A 182 -0.82 -1.66 -9.21
N GLU A 183 -1.07 -0.36 -9.29
CA GLU A 183 -1.63 0.44 -8.18
C GLU A 183 -3.06 0.00 -7.84
N VAL A 184 -3.93 -0.13 -8.85
CA VAL A 184 -5.29 -0.69 -8.67
C VAL A 184 -5.22 -2.09 -8.07
N ALA A 185 -4.32 -2.94 -8.58
CA ALA A 185 -4.17 -4.30 -8.08
C ALA A 185 -3.75 -4.35 -6.60
N ALA A 186 -2.92 -3.40 -6.17
CA ALA A 186 -2.49 -3.32 -4.77
C ALA A 186 -3.63 -2.87 -3.85
N VAL A 187 -4.39 -1.85 -4.24
CA VAL A 187 -5.58 -1.38 -3.49
C VAL A 187 -6.65 -2.46 -3.46
N ALA A 188 -6.95 -3.08 -4.59
CA ALA A 188 -7.93 -4.15 -4.70
C ALA A 188 -7.56 -5.36 -3.82
N ALA A 189 -6.31 -5.83 -3.89
CA ALA A 189 -5.85 -6.92 -3.04
C ALA A 189 -5.95 -6.57 -1.54
N PHE A 190 -5.63 -5.34 -1.16
CA PHE A 190 -5.80 -4.88 0.21
C PHE A 190 -7.28 -4.85 0.63
N GLU A 191 -8.17 -4.36 -0.24
CA GLU A 191 -9.62 -4.34 0.00
C GLU A 191 -10.16 -5.74 0.31
N TYR A 192 -9.74 -6.73 -0.47
CA TYR A 192 -10.11 -8.12 -0.22
C TYR A 192 -9.50 -8.67 1.09
N VAL A 193 -8.25 -8.32 1.41
CA VAL A 193 -7.59 -8.75 2.65
C VAL A 193 -8.31 -8.21 3.90
N LYS A 194 -8.91 -7.02 3.85
CA LYS A 194 -9.72 -6.49 4.97
C LYS A 194 -10.86 -7.42 5.37
N SER A 195 -11.40 -8.22 4.43
CA SER A 195 -12.43 -9.21 4.74
C SER A 195 -11.98 -10.31 5.71
N PHE A 196 -10.66 -10.55 5.81
CA PHE A 196 -10.09 -11.53 6.72
C PHE A 196 -9.86 -10.99 8.12
N ASP A 197 -9.91 -9.67 8.31
CA ASP A 197 -9.55 -9.03 9.58
C ASP A 197 -10.47 -9.48 10.72
N SER A 198 -9.92 -10.34 11.57
CA SER A 198 -10.61 -10.87 12.75
C SER A 198 -10.34 -10.04 14.01
N ASP A 199 -9.41 -9.09 13.96
CA ASP A 199 -9.12 -8.18 15.07
C ASP A 199 -9.93 -6.87 14.97
N GLY A 200 -10.53 -6.60 13.81
CA GLY A 200 -11.39 -5.43 13.58
C GLY A 200 -10.62 -4.11 13.46
N VAL A 201 -9.35 -4.16 13.09
CA VAL A 201 -8.51 -2.97 12.88
C VAL A 201 -9.07 -2.12 11.73
N PHE A 202 -9.50 -2.75 10.64
CA PHE A 202 -10.00 -2.11 9.42
C PHE A 202 -11.54 -2.08 9.33
N LYS A 203 -12.22 -2.39 10.44
CA LYS A 203 -13.68 -2.38 10.56
C LYS A 203 -14.20 -1.15 11.31
#